data_AF-A0A6N1CCA2-F1
#
_entry.id   AF-A0A6N1CCA2-F1
#
_cell.length_a   1.000
_cell.length_b   1.000
_cell.length_c   1.000
_cell.angle_alpha   90.00
_cell.angle_beta   90.00
_cell.angle_gamma   90.00
#
_symmetry.space_group_name_H-M   'P 1'
#
loop_
_entity.id
_entity.type
_entity.pdbx_description
1 polymer ?
#
loop_
_entity_poly.entity_id
_entity_poly.type
_entity_poly.pdbx_seq_one_letter_code
_entity_poly.pdbx_strand_id
1 'polypeptide(L)'
;MKARICLPLVASLMVLALAGCAGKTAYRDSCGSQLDSAWRELDLAKAEGFAGTVSYSKALSLLTGAKTQQQFEAFEGCTKKAEKARFYIRESRAGR
;
A
#
# COMPACT_ATOMS: atom_id res chain seq x y z
N MET A 1 -3.62 -13.65 47.19
CA MET A 1 -3.86 -12.27 46.70
C MET A 1 -3.06 -11.90 45.45
N LYS A 2 -1.79 -12.32 45.29
CA LYS A 2 -0.98 -12.06 44.08
C LYS A 2 -1.58 -12.59 42.76
N ALA A 3 -2.21 -13.77 42.78
CA ALA A 3 -2.77 -14.41 41.58
C ALA A 3 -3.98 -13.67 40.95
N ARG A 4 -4.74 -12.89 41.74
CA ARG A 4 -5.91 -12.14 41.23
C ARG A 4 -5.51 -10.86 40.48
N ILE A 5 -4.30 -10.35 40.72
CA ILE A 5 -3.76 -9.14 40.05
C ILE A 5 -2.96 -9.54 38.79
N CYS A 6 -2.32 -10.72 38.78
CA CYS A 6 -1.59 -11.20 37.60
C CYS A 6 -2.51 -11.56 36.43
N LEU A 7 -3.72 -12.07 36.68
CA LEU A 7 -4.64 -12.50 35.62
C LEU A 7 -5.07 -11.36 34.65
N PRO A 8 -5.49 -10.16 35.12
CA PRO A 8 -5.82 -9.06 34.22
C PRO A 8 -4.59 -8.49 33.49
N LEU A 9 -3.40 -8.51 34.12
CA LEU A 9 -2.15 -8.06 33.51
C LEU A 9 -1.68 -8.97 32.37
N VAL A 10 -1.82 -10.29 32.53
CA VAL A 10 -1.50 -11.25 31.48
C VAL A 10 -2.50 -11.15 30.33
N ALA A 11 -3.80 -10.96 30.65
CA ALA A 11 -4.83 -10.76 29.64
C ALA A 11 -4.60 -9.48 28.80
N SER A 12 -4.25 -8.35 29.43
CA SER A 12 -3.96 -7.11 28.71
C SER A 12 -2.69 -7.20 27.86
N LEU A 13 -1.64 -7.88 28.34
CA LEU A 13 -0.43 -8.13 27.57
C LEU A 13 -0.71 -8.99 26.32
N MET A 14 -1.58 -10.00 26.45
CA MET A 14 -1.97 -10.87 25.35
C MET A 14 -2.72 -10.07 24.27
N VAL A 15 -3.69 -9.23 24.66
CA VAL A 15 -4.44 -8.36 23.72
C VAL A 15 -3.50 -7.43 22.95
N LEU A 16 -2.51 -6.82 23.60
CA LEU A 16 -1.51 -5.98 22.93
C LEU A 16 -0.67 -6.76 21.91
N ALA A 17 -0.25 -7.99 22.25
CA ALA A 17 0.52 -8.83 21.35
C ALA A 17 -0.28 -9.24 20.10
N LEU A 18 -1.56 -9.57 20.25
CA LEU A 18 -2.47 -9.88 19.15
C LEU A 18 -2.72 -8.66 18.24
N ALA A 19 -2.86 -7.46 18.82
CA ALA A 19 -3.02 -6.23 18.05
C ALA A 19 -1.80 -5.92 17.16
N GLY A 20 -0.58 -6.21 17.62
CA GLY A 20 0.63 -6.08 16.82
C GLY A 20 0.66 -7.00 15.59
N CYS A 21 0.18 -8.24 15.72
CA CYS A 21 0.06 -9.17 14.58
C CYS A 21 -0.99 -8.72 13.56
N ALA A 22 -2.17 -8.27 14.00
CA ALA A 22 -3.22 -7.79 13.11
C ALA A 22 -2.84 -6.48 12.39
N GLY A 23 -2.07 -5.61 13.06
CA GLY A 23 -1.54 -4.38 12.45
C GLY A 23 -0.63 -4.64 11.26
N LYS A 24 0.13 -5.75 11.26
CA LYS A 24 0.97 -6.15 10.12
C LYS A 24 0.17 -6.58 8.88
N THR A 25 -1.08 -7.02 9.03
CA THR A 25 -1.95 -7.40 7.90
C THR A 25 -2.92 -6.31 7.50
N ALA A 26 -3.05 -5.24 8.30
CA ALA A 26 -3.83 -4.07 7.93
C ALA A 26 -3.36 -3.55 6.55
N TYR A 27 -4.31 -3.16 5.70
CA TYR A 27 -4.07 -2.69 4.33
C TYR A 27 -3.53 -3.72 3.32
N ARG A 28 -3.34 -5.00 3.68
CA ARG A 28 -2.83 -6.03 2.76
C ARG A 28 -3.67 -6.12 1.48
N ASP A 29 -4.99 -6.23 1.63
CA ASP A 29 -5.93 -6.35 0.50
C ASP A 29 -6.01 -5.06 -0.31
N SER A 30 -5.98 -3.90 0.37
CA SER A 30 -5.97 -2.60 -0.29
C SER A 30 -4.70 -2.40 -1.12
N CYS A 31 -3.53 -2.73 -0.56
CA CYS A 31 -2.26 -2.71 -1.29
C CYS A 31 -2.31 -3.60 -2.53
N GLY A 32 -2.77 -4.85 -2.41
CA GLY A 32 -2.90 -5.76 -3.55
C GLY A 32 -3.81 -5.20 -4.64
N SER A 33 -5.05 -4.87 -4.28
CA SER A 33 -6.06 -4.38 -5.23
C SER A 33 -5.66 -3.06 -5.90
N GLN A 34 -5.13 -2.09 -5.13
CA GLN A 34 -4.70 -0.80 -5.66
C GLN A 34 -3.46 -0.95 -6.56
N LEU A 35 -2.49 -1.75 -6.16
CA LEU A 35 -1.27 -1.97 -6.92
C LEU A 35 -1.58 -2.65 -8.26
N ASP A 36 -2.40 -3.70 -8.26
CA ASP A 36 -2.79 -4.41 -9.48
C ASP A 36 -3.63 -3.55 -10.42
N SER A 37 -4.51 -2.69 -9.86
CA SER A 37 -5.29 -1.75 -10.65
C SER A 37 -4.39 -0.69 -11.29
N ALA A 38 -3.43 -0.17 -10.53
CA ALA A 38 -2.52 0.86 -11.01
C ALA A 38 -1.55 0.35 -12.09
N TRP A 39 -1.07 -0.90 -11.99
CA TRP A 39 -0.29 -1.52 -13.08
C TRP A 39 -1.11 -1.64 -14.37
N ARG A 40 -2.35 -2.11 -14.28
CA ARG A 40 -3.26 -2.18 -15.43
C ARG A 40 -3.51 -0.80 -16.04
N GLU A 41 -3.76 0.22 -15.23
CA GLU A 41 -3.92 1.59 -15.72
C GLU A 41 -2.65 2.13 -16.41
N LEU A 42 -1.47 1.81 -15.89
CA LEU A 42 -0.18 2.21 -16.48
C LEU A 42 0.04 1.55 -17.84
N ASP A 43 -0.30 0.28 -17.97
CA ASP A 43 -0.17 -0.46 -19.23
C ASP A 43 -1.16 0.01 -20.28
N LEU A 44 -2.39 0.33 -19.88
CA LEU A 44 -3.37 1.00 -20.75
C LEU A 44 -2.83 2.36 -21.24
N ALA A 45 -2.27 3.17 -20.33
CA ALA A 45 -1.68 4.46 -20.72
C ALA A 45 -0.51 4.27 -21.71
N LYS A 46 0.32 3.24 -21.54
CA LYS A 46 1.40 2.90 -22.47
C LYS A 46 0.87 2.48 -23.84
N ALA A 47 -0.20 1.67 -23.88
CA ALA A 47 -0.76 1.13 -25.11
C ALA A 47 -1.54 2.19 -25.91
N GLU A 48 -2.36 3.01 -25.25
CA GLU A 48 -3.13 4.08 -25.89
C GLU A 48 -2.29 5.32 -26.22
N GLY A 49 -1.14 5.44 -25.56
CA GLY A 49 -0.28 6.62 -25.62
C GLY A 49 -0.56 7.59 -24.48
N PHE A 50 0.51 8.24 -24.01
CA PHE A 50 0.46 9.28 -22.98
C PHE A 50 1.22 10.52 -23.46
N ALA A 51 0.73 11.70 -23.07
CA ALA A 51 1.34 12.97 -23.45
C ALA A 51 2.39 13.46 -22.44
N GLY A 52 2.29 13.06 -21.17
CA GLY A 52 3.17 13.48 -20.08
C GLY A 52 4.19 12.42 -19.68
N THR A 53 5.40 12.45 -20.25
CA THR A 53 6.48 11.49 -19.95
C THR A 53 6.97 11.58 -18.50
N VAL A 54 7.02 12.79 -17.92
CA VAL A 54 7.42 13.01 -16.53
C VAL A 54 6.43 12.38 -15.56
N SER A 55 5.13 12.64 -15.75
CA SER A 55 4.06 12.04 -14.94
C SER A 55 4.02 10.52 -15.10
N TYR A 56 4.22 10.00 -16.31
CA TYR A 56 4.34 8.55 -16.53
C TYR A 56 5.51 7.95 -15.74
N SER A 57 6.69 8.57 -15.84
CA SER A 57 7.91 8.11 -15.14
C SER A 57 7.73 8.14 -13.62
N LYS A 58 7.04 9.16 -13.10
CA LYS A 58 6.73 9.30 -11.68
C LYS A 58 5.75 8.24 -11.20
N ALA A 59 4.71 7.94 -11.99
CA ALA A 59 3.80 6.84 -11.71
C ALA A 59 4.54 5.50 -11.64
N LEU A 60 5.37 5.19 -12.64
CA LEU A 60 6.18 3.97 -12.68
C LEU A 60 7.08 3.87 -11.45
N SER A 61 7.75 4.97 -11.07
CA SER A 61 8.63 5.01 -9.90
C SER A 61 7.88 4.75 -8.59
N LEU A 62 6.67 5.32 -8.45
CA LEU A 62 5.79 5.07 -7.31
C LEU A 62 5.33 3.61 -7.24
N LEU A 63 4.99 2.99 -8.38
CA LEU A 63 4.56 1.59 -8.44
C LEU A 63 5.69 0.63 -8.09
N THR A 64 6.91 0.88 -8.57
CA THR A 64 8.09 0.12 -8.18
C THR A 64 8.29 0.19 -6.66
N GLY A 65 8.25 1.40 -6.08
CA GLY A 65 8.35 1.57 -4.63
C GLY A 65 7.20 0.91 -3.85
N ALA A 66 5.97 0.94 -4.38
CA ALA A 66 4.83 0.26 -3.79
C ALA A 66 5.01 -1.26 -3.79
N LYS A 67 5.53 -1.85 -4.89
CA LYS A 67 5.83 -3.28 -4.98
C LYS A 67 6.90 -3.69 -3.98
N THR A 68 7.97 -2.91 -3.83
CA THR A 68 8.98 -3.12 -2.79
C THR A 68 8.34 -3.10 -1.41
N GLN A 69 7.46 -2.14 -1.13
CA GLN A 69 6.76 -2.07 0.16
C GLN A 69 5.79 -3.23 0.37
N GLN A 70 5.15 -3.75 -0.69
CA GLN A 70 4.35 -4.97 -0.62
C GLN A 70 5.22 -6.17 -0.18
N GLN A 71 6.44 -6.30 -0.72
CA GLN A 71 7.36 -7.40 -0.40
C GLN A 71 7.84 -7.38 1.06
N PHE A 72 8.06 -6.19 1.63
CA PHE A 72 8.44 -6.03 3.04
C PHE A 72 7.24 -5.89 3.99
N GLU A 73 6.02 -6.15 3.51
CA GLU A 73 4.77 -6.04 4.28
C GLU A 73 4.47 -4.64 4.85
N ALA A 74 5.01 -3.60 4.22
CA ALA A 74 4.69 -2.20 4.53
C ALA A 74 3.42 -1.75 3.76
N PHE A 75 2.30 -2.44 4.02
CA PHE A 75 1.08 -2.36 3.20
C PHE A 75 0.41 -0.99 3.16
N GLU A 76 0.45 -0.23 4.26
CA GLU A 76 -0.08 1.14 4.28
C GLU A 76 0.70 2.03 3.30
N GLY A 77 2.03 1.94 3.32
CA GLY A 77 2.90 2.66 2.40
C GLY A 77 2.68 2.24 0.94
N CYS A 78 2.55 0.93 0.71
CA CYS A 78 2.19 0.38 -0.61
C CYS A 78 0.89 0.98 -1.13
N THR A 79 -0.17 0.96 -0.32
CA THR A 79 -1.50 1.50 -0.66
C THR A 79 -1.41 2.97 -1.06
N LYS A 80 -0.78 3.80 -0.21
CA LYS A 80 -0.60 5.24 -0.47
C LYS A 80 0.18 5.53 -1.76
N LYS A 81 1.23 4.74 -2.05
CA LYS A 81 2.01 4.90 -3.29
C LYS A 81 1.23 4.44 -4.52
N ALA A 82 0.49 3.34 -4.44
CA ALA A 82 -0.35 2.85 -5.53
C ALA A 82 -1.44 3.88 -5.89
N GLU A 83 -2.13 4.44 -4.91
CA GLU A 83 -3.14 5.50 -5.13
C GLU A 83 -2.52 6.75 -5.78
N LYS A 84 -1.34 7.16 -5.31
CA LYS A 84 -0.61 8.30 -5.88
C LYS A 84 -0.10 8.01 -7.29
N ALA A 85 0.28 6.77 -7.59
CA ALA A 85 0.64 6.38 -8.95
C ALA A 85 -0.54 6.51 -9.90
N ARG A 86 -1.74 6.05 -9.50
CA ARG A 86 -2.97 6.21 -10.29
C ARG A 86 -3.29 7.68 -10.60
N PHE A 87 -3.01 8.58 -9.65
CA PHE A 87 -3.08 10.02 -9.93
C PHE A 87 -2.15 10.43 -11.07
N TYR A 88 -0.86 10.09 -11.01
CA TYR A 88 0.09 10.46 -12.07
C TYR A 88 -0.13 9.74 -13.40
N ILE A 89 -0.76 8.56 -13.42
CA ILE A 89 -1.19 7.90 -14.67
C ILE A 89 -2.28 8.71 -15.36
N ARG A 90 -3.22 9.28 -14.59
CA ARG A 90 -4.25 10.17 -15.15
C ARG A 90 -3.62 11.48 -15.66
N GLU A 91 -2.68 12.05 -14.92
CA GLU A 91 -1.94 13.24 -15.35
C GLU A 91 -1.14 12.98 -16.64
N SER A 92 -0.48 11.82 -16.76
CA SER A 92 0.31 11.50 -17.96
C SER A 92 -0.55 11.39 -19.22
N ARG A 93 -1.78 10.85 -19.11
CA ARG A 93 -2.74 10.82 -20.21
C ARG A 93 -3.27 12.23 -20.55
N ALA A 94 -3.41 13.09 -19.55
CA ALA A 94 -3.82 14.49 -19.73
C ALA A 94 -2.70 15.43 -20.20
N GLY A 95 -1.44 14.97 -20.24
CA GLY A 95 -0.29 15.79 -20.62
C GLY A 95 0.13 16.82 -19.56
N ARG A 96 -0.14 16.54 -18.29
CA ARG A 96 0.21 17.40 -17.14
C ARG A 96 1.32 16.80 -16.29
#